data_AF-A0A497RSG0-F1
#
_entry.id   AF-A0A497RSG0-F1
#
_cell.length_a   1.000
_cell.length_b   1.000
_cell.length_c   1.000
_cell.angle_alpha   90.00
_cell.angle_beta   90.00
_cell.angle_gamma   90.00
#
_symmetry.space_group_name_H-M   'P 1'
#
loop_
_entity.id
_entity.type
_entity.pdbx_description
1 polymer ?
#
loop_
_entity_poly.entity_id
_entity_poly.type
_entity_poly.pdbx_seq_one_letter_code
_entity_poly.pdbx_strand_id
1 'polypeptide(L)'
;MRWSYYQTKYEESINKLKSAKDRLKILTPEIHSLRDIINRLRRRISALKHQLSMATTPEGIAEAKSKIELAESELREKEAQLNTLLSEERELRETIRTETAKLNRLLREFISEYRRSL
;
A
#
# COMPACT_ATOMS: atom_id res chain seq x y z
N MET A 1 12.82 38.22 -11.55
CA MET A 1 11.95 37.10 -11.97
C MET A 1 12.28 35.73 -11.32
N ARG A 2 13.08 35.64 -10.24
CA ARG A 2 13.35 34.35 -9.55
C ARG A 2 12.33 33.97 -8.47
N TRP A 3 11.58 34.91 -7.93
CA TRP A 3 10.56 34.64 -6.91
C TRP A 3 9.44 33.70 -7.41
N SER A 4 8.92 33.96 -8.62
CA SER A 4 7.91 33.12 -9.25
C SER A 4 8.39 31.67 -9.43
N TYR A 5 9.68 31.45 -9.73
CA TYR A 5 10.25 30.10 -9.82
C TYR A 5 10.19 29.33 -8.48
N TYR A 6 10.65 29.95 -7.39
CA TYR A 6 10.62 29.30 -6.07
C TYR A 6 9.20 29.03 -5.61
N GLN A 7 8.28 29.97 -5.86
CA GLN A 7 6.86 29.81 -5.54
C GLN A 7 6.26 28.61 -6.29
N THR A 8 6.39 28.55 -7.62
CA THR A 8 5.85 27.44 -8.42
C THR A 8 6.42 26.10 -7.97
N LYS A 9 7.74 26.01 -7.74
CA LYS A 9 8.37 24.75 -7.31
C LYS A 9 7.98 24.32 -5.91
N TYR A 10 7.74 25.27 -5.02
CA TYR A 10 7.24 25.00 -3.68
C TYR A 10 5.79 24.48 -3.71
N GLU A 11 4.92 25.14 -4.47
CA GLU A 11 3.51 24.73 -4.65
C GLU A 11 3.40 23.33 -5.29
N GLU A 12 4.15 23.07 -6.37
CA GLU A 12 4.21 21.74 -7.01
C GLU A 12 4.58 20.65 -5.98
N SER A 13 5.60 20.90 -5.17
CA SER A 13 6.14 19.93 -4.21
C SER A 13 5.18 19.72 -3.02
N ILE A 14 4.54 20.78 -2.53
CA ILE A 14 3.47 20.67 -1.51
C ILE A 14 2.29 19.87 -2.03
N ASN A 15 1.85 20.10 -3.27
CA ASN A 15 0.71 19.40 -3.83
C ASN A 15 0.98 17.90 -3.96
N LYS A 16 2.18 17.52 -4.42
CA LYS A 16 2.62 16.12 -4.44
C LYS A 16 2.66 15.51 -3.04
N LEU A 17 3.24 16.22 -2.08
CA LEU A 17 3.30 15.78 -0.68
C LEU A 17 1.91 15.55 -0.09
N LYS A 18 0.98 16.47 -0.34
CA LYS A 18 -0.41 16.38 0.12
C LYS A 18 -1.11 15.18 -0.51
N SER A 19 -1.03 15.04 -1.83
CA SER A 19 -1.61 13.90 -2.56
C SER A 19 -1.07 12.57 -2.05
N ALA A 20 0.24 12.46 -1.82
CA ALA A 20 0.86 11.24 -1.33
C ALA A 20 0.39 10.89 0.10
N LYS A 21 0.29 11.90 0.99
CA LYS A 21 -0.24 11.73 2.34
C LYS A 21 -1.70 11.30 2.34
N ASP A 22 -2.53 11.90 1.48
CA ASP A 22 -3.95 11.57 1.40
C ASP A 22 -4.16 10.17 0.83
N ARG A 23 -3.36 9.75 -0.17
CA ARG A 23 -3.39 8.37 -0.66
C ARG A 23 -2.99 7.36 0.42
N LEU A 24 -1.95 7.64 1.23
CA LEU A 24 -1.57 6.77 2.35
C LEU A 24 -2.69 6.60 3.38
N LYS A 25 -3.48 7.65 3.66
CA LYS A 25 -4.62 7.56 4.60
C LYS A 25 -5.68 6.58 4.11
N ILE A 26 -5.88 6.47 2.80
CA ILE A 26 -6.83 5.56 2.18
C ILE A 26 -6.25 4.14 2.11
N LEU A 27 -4.99 4.03 1.73
CA LEU A 27 -4.33 2.75 1.51
C LEU A 27 -4.07 1.98 2.82
N THR A 28 -3.87 2.69 3.92
CA THR A 28 -3.69 2.08 5.25
C THR A 28 -4.86 1.18 5.65
N PRO A 29 -6.13 1.64 5.72
CA PRO A 29 -7.25 0.76 6.06
C PRO A 29 -7.51 -0.33 5.02
N GLU A 30 -7.25 -0.09 3.73
CA GLU A 30 -7.36 -1.13 2.69
C GLU A 30 -6.39 -2.30 2.95
N ILE A 31 -5.12 -2.01 3.28
CA ILE A 31 -4.13 -3.02 3.67
C ILE A 31 -4.59 -3.80 4.90
N HIS A 32 -5.13 -3.14 5.91
CA HIS A 32 -5.61 -3.80 7.13
C HIS A 32 -6.78 -4.74 6.82
N SER A 33 -7.75 -4.27 6.03
CA SER A 33 -8.89 -5.08 5.60
C SER A 33 -8.46 -6.32 4.82
N LEU A 34 -7.51 -6.17 3.87
CA LEU A 34 -6.98 -7.30 3.10
C LEU A 34 -6.23 -8.30 3.98
N ARG A 35 -5.44 -7.84 4.96
CA ARG A 35 -4.80 -8.73 5.94
C ARG A 35 -5.84 -9.53 6.73
N ASP A 36 -6.95 -8.92 7.12
CA ASP A 36 -8.03 -9.63 7.81
C ASP A 36 -8.70 -10.67 6.92
N ILE A 37 -8.93 -10.36 5.63
CA ILE A 37 -9.47 -11.31 4.65
C ILE A 37 -8.52 -12.50 4.49
N ILE A 38 -7.22 -12.24 4.29
CA ILE A 38 -6.18 -13.28 4.18
C ILE A 38 -6.17 -14.18 5.42
N ASN A 39 -6.25 -13.59 6.62
CA ASN A 39 -6.29 -14.36 7.86
C ASN A 39 -7.55 -15.25 7.96
N ARG A 40 -8.71 -14.75 7.54
CA ARG A 40 -9.94 -15.55 7.46
C ARG A 40 -9.82 -16.68 6.45
N LEU A 41 -9.24 -16.42 5.27
CA LEU A 41 -9.00 -17.45 4.25
C LEU A 41 -8.06 -18.54 4.75
N ARG A 42 -6.96 -18.18 5.43
CA ARG A 42 -6.05 -19.16 6.05
C ARG A 42 -6.75 -20.03 7.08
N ARG A 43 -7.60 -19.46 7.94
CA ARG A 43 -8.43 -20.22 8.89
C ARG A 43 -9.41 -21.14 8.18
N ARG A 44 -10.07 -20.65 7.13
CA ARG A 44 -11.00 -21.46 6.31
C ARG A 44 -10.29 -22.64 5.65
N ILE A 45 -9.11 -22.42 5.06
CA ILE A 45 -8.29 -23.50 4.47
C ILE A 45 -7.92 -24.53 5.54
N SER A 46 -7.49 -24.09 6.73
CA SER A 46 -7.17 -25.00 7.84
C SER A 46 -8.39 -25.85 8.26
N ALA A 47 -9.57 -25.23 8.37
CA ALA A 47 -10.81 -25.94 8.68
C ALA A 47 -11.20 -26.95 7.58
N LEU A 48 -11.05 -26.57 6.30
CA LEU A 48 -11.31 -27.47 5.17
C LEU A 48 -10.31 -28.64 5.14
N LYS A 49 -9.04 -28.40 5.46
CA LYS A 49 -8.02 -29.48 5.59
C LYS A 49 -8.36 -30.45 6.72
N HIS A 50 -8.91 -29.95 7.82
CA HIS A 50 -9.44 -30.80 8.89
C HIS A 50 -10.69 -31.58 8.45
N GLN A 51 -11.61 -30.96 7.71
CA GLN A 51 -12.75 -31.70 7.15
C GLN A 51 -12.31 -32.80 6.20
N LEU A 52 -11.30 -32.53 5.36
CA LEU A 52 -10.71 -33.49 4.45
C LEU A 52 -10.11 -34.69 5.19
N SER A 53 -9.43 -34.49 6.33
CA SER A 53 -8.85 -35.60 7.11
C SER A 53 -9.91 -36.48 7.77
N MET A 54 -11.11 -35.96 8.01
CA MET A 54 -12.24 -36.69 8.59
C MET A 54 -13.17 -37.30 7.53
N ALA A 55 -12.99 -36.96 6.26
CA ALA A 55 -13.85 -37.44 5.17
C ALA A 55 -13.58 -38.93 4.90
N THR A 56 -14.64 -39.74 4.89
CA THR A 56 -14.57 -41.19 4.68
C THR A 56 -15.09 -41.63 3.32
N THR A 57 -15.82 -40.76 2.60
CA THR A 57 -16.37 -41.06 1.27
C THR A 57 -15.51 -40.43 0.15
N PRO A 58 -15.36 -41.12 -0.99
CA PRO A 58 -14.66 -40.56 -2.15
C PRO A 58 -15.23 -39.22 -2.62
N GLU A 59 -16.55 -39.05 -2.59
CA GLU A 59 -17.24 -37.83 -2.99
C GLU A 59 -16.93 -36.68 -2.02
N GLY A 60 -16.97 -36.94 -0.71
CA GLY A 60 -16.64 -35.93 0.31
C GLY A 60 -15.18 -35.50 0.27
N ILE A 61 -14.27 -36.44 -0.03
CA ILE A 61 -12.85 -36.15 -0.26
C ILE A 61 -12.68 -35.25 -1.49
N ALA A 62 -13.33 -35.57 -2.60
CA ALA A 62 -13.26 -34.78 -3.83
C ALA A 62 -13.81 -33.35 -3.64
N GLU A 63 -14.95 -33.22 -2.97
CA GLU A 63 -15.56 -31.92 -2.67
C GLU A 63 -14.67 -31.07 -1.75
N ALA A 64 -14.14 -31.66 -0.68
CA ALA A 64 -13.25 -30.96 0.24
C ALA A 64 -11.96 -30.49 -0.46
N LYS A 65 -11.37 -31.33 -1.32
CA LYS A 65 -10.21 -30.95 -2.14
C LYS A 65 -10.52 -29.77 -3.07
N SER A 66 -11.65 -29.81 -3.77
CA SER A 66 -12.07 -28.71 -4.65
C SER A 66 -12.27 -27.40 -3.87
N LYS A 67 -12.92 -27.46 -2.71
CA LYS A 67 -13.10 -26.28 -1.83
C LYS A 67 -11.76 -25.72 -1.32
N ILE A 68 -10.81 -26.59 -0.99
CA ILE A 68 -9.45 -26.18 -0.58
C ILE A 68 -8.75 -25.47 -1.73
N GLU A 69 -8.78 -26.05 -2.93
CA GLU A 69 -8.12 -25.49 -4.12
C GLU A 69 -8.67 -24.10 -4.47
N LEU A 70 -10.01 -23.93 -4.44
CA LEU A 70 -10.65 -22.63 -4.63
C LEU A 70 -10.22 -21.61 -3.57
N ALA A 71 -10.22 -22.00 -2.29
CA ALA A 71 -9.82 -21.11 -1.20
C ALA A 71 -8.32 -20.76 -1.25
N GLU A 72 -7.46 -21.69 -1.66
CA GLU A 72 -6.03 -21.43 -1.87
C GLU A 72 -5.79 -20.52 -3.08
N SER A 73 -6.59 -20.64 -4.13
CA SER A 73 -6.55 -19.72 -5.28
C SER A 73 -6.95 -18.29 -4.87
N GLU A 74 -8.06 -18.16 -4.15
CA GLU A 74 -8.52 -16.87 -3.60
C GLU A 74 -7.46 -16.27 -2.66
N LEU A 75 -6.84 -17.08 -1.80
CA LEU A 75 -5.77 -16.64 -0.90
C LEU A 75 -4.59 -16.06 -1.70
N ARG A 76 -4.12 -16.75 -2.74
CA ARG A 76 -3.02 -16.27 -3.59
C ARG A 76 -3.36 -14.94 -4.26
N GLU A 77 -4.58 -14.79 -4.75
CA GLU A 77 -5.05 -13.53 -5.35
C GLU A 77 -5.02 -12.38 -4.32
N LYS A 78 -5.52 -12.62 -3.09
CA LYS A 78 -5.52 -11.60 -2.04
C LYS A 78 -4.12 -11.26 -1.55
N GLU A 79 -3.23 -12.24 -1.47
CA GLU A 79 -1.80 -12.01 -1.14
C GLU A 79 -1.11 -11.19 -2.24
N ALA A 80 -1.40 -11.44 -3.51
CA ALA A 80 -0.89 -10.62 -4.61
C ALA A 80 -1.40 -9.17 -4.52
N GLN A 81 -2.71 -8.97 -4.29
CA GLN A 81 -3.30 -7.64 -4.09
C GLN A 81 -2.66 -6.90 -2.91
N LEU A 82 -2.46 -7.60 -1.78
CA LEU A 82 -1.78 -7.03 -0.61
C LEU A 82 -0.34 -6.61 -0.93
N ASN A 83 0.40 -7.43 -1.69
CA ASN A 83 1.77 -7.10 -2.09
C ASN A 83 1.83 -5.87 -2.98
N THR A 84 0.89 -5.71 -3.92
CA THR A 84 0.77 -4.50 -4.75
C THR A 84 0.54 -3.26 -3.89
N LEU A 85 -0.41 -3.31 -2.95
CA LEU A 85 -0.68 -2.19 -2.06
C LEU A 85 0.51 -1.86 -1.15
N LEU A 86 1.22 -2.87 -0.64
CA LEU A 86 2.43 -2.66 0.15
C LEU A 86 3.56 -2.02 -0.68
N SER A 87 3.65 -2.34 -1.97
CA SER A 87 4.58 -1.66 -2.88
C SER A 87 4.20 -0.19 -3.05
N GLU A 88 2.93 0.09 -3.32
CA GLU A 88 2.41 1.45 -3.43
C GLU A 88 2.64 2.25 -2.13
N GLU A 89 2.42 1.64 -0.96
CA GLU A 89 2.70 2.27 0.33
C GLU A 89 4.17 2.72 0.45
N ARG A 90 5.10 1.87 0.02
CA ARG A 90 6.55 2.18 0.07
C ARG A 90 6.90 3.33 -0.86
N GLU A 91 6.37 3.33 -2.08
CA GLU A 91 6.59 4.39 -3.07
C GLU A 91 6.03 5.73 -2.59
N LEU A 92 4.85 5.73 -1.97
CA LEU A 92 4.25 6.93 -1.38
C LEU A 92 5.09 7.47 -0.21
N ARG A 93 5.61 6.59 0.65
CA ARG A 93 6.51 6.98 1.75
C ARG A 93 7.80 7.60 1.24
N GLU A 94 8.38 7.05 0.17
CA GLU A 94 9.57 7.63 -0.46
C GLU A 94 9.27 8.96 -1.14
N THR A 95 8.11 9.08 -1.79
CA THR A 95 7.63 10.36 -2.36
C THR A 95 7.51 11.43 -1.27
N ILE A 96 6.91 11.09 -0.12
CA ILE A 96 6.81 12.02 1.01
C ILE A 96 8.20 12.45 1.50
N ARG A 97 9.13 11.51 1.62
CA ARG A 97 10.50 11.78 2.07
C ARG A 97 11.23 12.73 1.12
N THR A 98 11.19 12.42 -0.18
CA THR A 98 11.88 13.17 -1.23
C THR A 98 11.30 14.57 -1.41
N GLU A 99 9.97 14.72 -1.45
CA GLU A 99 9.32 16.02 -1.56
C GLU A 99 9.53 16.86 -0.29
N THR A 100 9.53 16.26 0.90
CA THR A 100 9.87 16.98 2.15
C THR A 100 11.31 17.51 2.11
N ALA A 101 12.27 16.69 1.65
CA ALA A 101 13.66 17.11 1.50
C ALA A 101 13.80 18.25 0.46
N LYS A 102 13.07 18.15 -0.65
CA LYS A 102 13.03 19.16 -1.70
C LYS A 102 12.46 20.48 -1.21
N LEU A 103 11.36 20.47 -0.46
CA LEU A 103 10.79 21.68 0.16
C LEU A 103 11.80 22.37 1.09
N ASN A 104 12.47 21.59 1.95
CA ASN A 104 13.50 22.13 2.84
C ASN A 104 14.67 22.75 2.06
N ARG A 105 15.08 22.13 0.96
CA ARG A 105 16.11 22.66 0.08
C ARG A 105 15.66 23.98 -0.58
N LEU A 106 14.47 24.00 -1.18
CA LEU A 106 13.92 25.20 -1.82
C LEU A 106 13.81 26.38 -0.85
N LEU A 107 13.37 26.13 0.38
CA LEU A 107 13.31 27.16 1.42
C LEU A 107 14.70 27.72 1.76
N ARG A 108 15.72 26.86 1.89
CA ARG A 108 17.11 27.29 2.16
C ARG A 108 17.68 28.12 1.01
N GLU A 109 17.49 27.65 -0.22
CA GLU A 109 17.93 28.36 -1.43
C GLU A 109 17.25 29.74 -1.53
N PHE A 110 15.93 29.79 -1.33
CA PHE A 110 15.16 31.04 -1.32
C PHE A 110 15.68 32.04 -0.27
N ILE A 111 15.88 31.60 0.99
CA ILE A 111 16.41 32.46 2.06
C ILE A 111 17.82 32.96 1.72
N SER A 112 18.68 32.09 1.18
CA SER A 112 20.04 32.43 0.78
C SER A 112 20.05 33.49 -0.32
N GLU A 113 19.21 33.33 -1.34
CA GLU A 113 19.08 34.33 -2.40
C GLU A 113 18.53 35.65 -1.88
N TYR A 114 17.48 35.62 -1.06
CA TYR A 114 16.90 36.82 -0.48
C TYR A 114 17.94 37.62 0.32
N ARG A 115 18.77 36.94 1.11
CA ARG A 115 19.88 37.57 1.86
C ARG A 115 20.96 38.17 0.97
N ARG A 116 21.21 37.61 -0.22
CA ARG A 116 22.20 38.14 -1.17
C ARG A 116 21.68 39.34 -1.97
N SER A 117 20.36 39.52 -2.03
CA SER A 117 19.70 40.62 -2.73
C SER A 117 19.41 41.84 -1.86
N LEU A 118 19.61 41.73 -0.54
CA LEU A 118 19.60 42.83 0.43
C LEU A 118 20.99 43.47 0.50
#